data_AF-A0AAV9NX60-F1
#
_entry.id   AF-A0AAV9NX60-F1
#
_cell.length_a   1.000
_cell.length_b   1.000
_cell.length_c   1.000
_cell.angle_alpha   90.00
_cell.angle_beta   90.00
_cell.angle_gamma   90.00
#
_symmetry.space_group_name_H-M   'P 1'
#
loop_
_entity.id
_entity.type
_entity.pdbx_description
1 polymer ?
#
loop_
_entity_poly.entity_id
_entity_poly.type
_entity_poly.pdbx_seq_one_letter_code
_entity_poly.pdbx_strand_id
1 'polypeptide(L)'
;MLRDETLAKRIKATVLMDPICFMLHLPDVAYNFTRRLPQQANEHMLYYFASQDMMVSHTLARRFFWNRLVLFKDDLPSDMPLTVTLSGQDLIVPTREVWEYLTGEPAPVVKDSEWEEGQMRVHWFEKLDHAGVFANKGIRRGLAKEVRELSGARESNGRI
;
A
#
# COMPACT_ATOMS: atom_id res chain seq x y z
N MET A 1 -8.49 10.87 -8.05
CA MET A 1 -8.70 11.56 -6.76
C MET A 1 -7.51 12.43 -6.43
N LEU A 2 -6.29 11.90 -6.27
CA LEU A 2 -5.08 12.72 -6.07
C LEU A 2 -4.75 13.62 -7.28
N ARG A 3 -4.99 13.11 -8.51
CA ARG A 3 -4.81 13.89 -9.76
C ARG A 3 -5.93 14.90 -10.06
N ASP A 4 -7.02 14.90 -9.29
CA ASP A 4 -8.15 15.80 -9.55
C ASP A 4 -8.00 17.07 -8.71
N GLU A 5 -7.78 18.23 -9.36
CA GLU A 5 -7.50 19.48 -8.65
C GLU A 5 -8.61 19.95 -7.70
N THR A 6 -9.85 19.57 -7.97
CA THR A 6 -11.00 19.97 -7.14
C THR A 6 -11.11 19.09 -5.91
N LEU A 7 -10.89 17.79 -6.08
CA LEU A 7 -10.95 16.82 -4.99
C LEU A 7 -9.68 16.85 -4.14
N ALA A 8 -8.49 16.99 -4.74
CA ALA A 8 -7.21 17.01 -4.04
C ALA A 8 -7.18 18.08 -2.94
N LYS A 9 -7.70 19.29 -3.22
CA LYS A 9 -7.82 20.40 -2.25
C LYS A 9 -8.74 20.10 -1.04
N ARG A 10 -9.55 19.03 -1.12
CA ARG A 10 -10.46 18.59 -0.06
C ARG A 10 -9.89 17.42 0.75
N ILE A 11 -8.76 16.86 0.32
CA ILE A 11 -8.06 15.79 1.04
C ILE A 11 -7.13 16.45 2.03
N LYS A 12 -7.19 16.02 3.29
CA LYS A 12 -6.33 16.55 4.36
C LYS A 12 -5.06 15.73 4.57
N ALA A 13 -5.14 14.42 4.31
CA ALA A 13 -4.04 13.50 4.42
C ALA A 13 -4.34 12.23 3.60
N THR A 14 -3.30 11.51 3.20
CA THR A 14 -3.40 10.22 2.50
C THR A 14 -2.62 9.17 3.27
N VAL A 15 -3.23 8.00 3.47
CA VAL A 15 -2.55 6.83 4.04
C VAL A 15 -2.71 5.69 3.06
N LEU A 16 -1.61 5.27 2.46
CA LEU A 16 -1.54 4.16 1.51
C LEU A 16 -1.05 2.92 2.25
N MET A 17 -1.97 1.98 2.48
CA MET A 17 -1.67 0.68 3.08
C MET A 17 -1.63 -0.37 1.98
N ASP A 18 -0.56 -1.15 1.93
CA ASP A 18 -0.29 -2.16 0.91
C ASP A 18 -0.48 -1.61 -0.52
N PRO A 19 0.29 -0.59 -0.90
CA PRO A 19 0.02 0.25 -2.06
C PRO A 19 0.30 -0.46 -3.39
N ILE A 20 -0.64 -1.30 -3.83
CA ILE A 20 -0.61 -1.98 -5.13
C ILE A 20 -0.46 -0.98 -6.28
N CYS A 21 -0.80 0.31 -6.08
CA CYS A 21 -0.73 1.34 -7.11
C CYS A 21 0.69 1.68 -7.61
N PHE A 22 1.73 1.41 -6.83
CA PHE A 22 3.11 1.67 -7.26
C PHE A 22 3.61 0.57 -8.20
N MET A 23 4.39 0.98 -9.20
CA MET A 23 5.03 0.06 -10.16
C MET A 23 4.07 -0.86 -10.92
N LEU A 24 2.76 -0.57 -10.96
CA LEU A 24 1.76 -1.35 -11.71
C LEU A 24 2.01 -1.48 -13.21
N HIS A 25 2.84 -0.61 -13.77
CA HIS A 25 3.24 -0.67 -15.17
C HIS A 25 4.31 -1.73 -15.43
N LEU A 26 4.98 -2.23 -14.38
CA LEU A 26 5.93 -3.33 -14.50
C LEU A 26 5.18 -4.67 -14.62
N PRO A 27 5.71 -5.60 -15.43
CA PRO A 27 5.05 -6.88 -15.68
C PRO A 27 4.94 -7.73 -14.41
N ASP A 28 5.82 -7.52 -13.43
CA ASP A 28 5.91 -8.36 -12.24
C ASP A 28 4.64 -8.32 -11.40
N VAL A 29 4.06 -7.14 -11.13
CA VAL A 29 2.81 -7.04 -10.36
C VAL A 29 1.66 -7.73 -11.08
N ALA A 30 1.51 -7.46 -12.38
CA ALA A 30 0.45 -8.07 -13.18
C ALA A 30 0.62 -9.59 -13.28
N TYR A 31 1.85 -10.08 -13.47
CA TYR A 31 2.15 -11.50 -13.54
C TYR A 31 1.92 -12.19 -12.19
N ASN A 32 2.48 -11.65 -11.10
CA ASN A 32 2.38 -12.19 -9.74
C ASN A 32 0.93 -12.35 -9.30
N PHE A 33 0.07 -11.40 -9.67
CA PHE A 33 -1.33 -11.43 -9.27
C PHE A 33 -2.24 -12.22 -10.23
N THR A 34 -2.01 -12.18 -11.54
CA THR A 34 -2.97 -12.74 -12.53
C THR A 34 -2.54 -14.07 -13.16
N ARG A 35 -1.25 -14.42 -13.15
CA ARG A 35 -0.72 -15.56 -13.92
C ARG A 35 0.19 -16.50 -13.14
N ARG A 36 0.87 -16.03 -12.10
CA ARG A 36 1.81 -16.85 -11.34
C ARG A 36 1.11 -18.06 -10.73
N LEU A 37 1.64 -19.25 -10.99
CA LEU A 37 1.13 -20.47 -10.40
C LEU A 37 1.53 -20.51 -8.92
N PRO A 38 0.56 -20.66 -8.00
CA PRO A 38 0.87 -20.74 -6.58
C PRO A 38 1.62 -22.04 -6.26
N GLN A 39 2.63 -21.93 -5.41
CA GLN A 39 3.40 -23.06 -4.90
C GLN A 39 3.27 -23.20 -3.38
N GLN A 40 3.18 -22.07 -2.66
CA GLN A 40 3.05 -22.04 -1.21
C GLN A 40 1.59 -21.84 -0.76
N ALA A 41 1.28 -22.18 0.48
CA ALA A 41 -0.09 -22.12 1.01
C ALA A 41 -0.70 -20.70 0.96
N ASN A 42 0.09 -19.68 1.29
CA ASN A 42 -0.29 -18.27 1.18
C ASN A 42 -0.52 -17.84 -0.28
N GLU A 43 0.27 -18.34 -1.22
CA GLU A 43 0.08 -18.10 -2.65
C GLU A 43 -1.20 -18.75 -3.16
N HIS A 44 -1.52 -19.96 -2.72
CA HIS A 44 -2.78 -20.63 -3.08
C HIS A 44 -3.99 -19.85 -2.56
N MET A 45 -3.91 -19.36 -1.32
CA MET A 45 -4.94 -18.50 -0.76
C MET A 45 -5.12 -17.23 -1.59
N LEU A 46 -4.03 -16.54 -1.93
CA LEU A 46 -4.08 -15.33 -2.75
C LEU A 46 -4.62 -15.62 -4.15
N TYR A 47 -4.12 -16.66 -4.82
CA TYR A 47 -4.56 -17.03 -6.15
C TYR A 47 -6.06 -17.33 -6.19
N TYR A 48 -6.54 -18.20 -5.30
CA TYR A 48 -7.93 -18.62 -5.32
C TYR A 48 -8.90 -17.53 -4.86
N PHE A 49 -8.61 -16.89 -3.71
CA PHE A 49 -9.55 -15.95 -3.08
C PHE A 49 -9.40 -14.51 -3.56
N ALA A 50 -8.19 -14.07 -3.95
CA ALA A 50 -7.97 -12.70 -4.38
C ALA A 50 -7.96 -12.54 -5.91
N SER A 51 -7.48 -13.53 -6.68
CA SER A 51 -7.32 -13.40 -8.13
C SER A 51 -8.42 -14.10 -8.94
N GLN A 52 -8.80 -15.34 -8.55
CA GLN A 52 -9.77 -16.16 -9.29
C GLN A 52 -11.23 -15.95 -8.89
N ASP A 53 -11.52 -15.08 -7.91
CA ASP A 53 -12.89 -14.65 -7.67
C ASP A 53 -13.52 -14.09 -8.96
N MET A 54 -14.77 -14.46 -9.26
CA MET A 54 -15.40 -14.16 -10.54
C MET A 54 -15.42 -12.65 -10.84
N MET A 55 -15.70 -11.82 -9.84
CA MET A 55 -15.77 -10.37 -10.02
C MET A 55 -14.39 -9.75 -10.13
N VAL A 56 -13.42 -10.24 -9.33
CA VAL A 56 -12.04 -9.77 -9.41
C VAL A 56 -11.41 -10.13 -10.75
N SER A 57 -11.47 -11.39 -11.15
CA SER A 57 -10.95 -11.89 -12.42
C SER A 57 -11.57 -11.16 -13.63
N HIS A 58 -12.89 -10.98 -13.64
CA HIS A 58 -13.56 -10.21 -14.69
C HIS A 58 -13.08 -8.75 -14.74
N THR A 59 -12.93 -8.12 -13.57
CA THR A 59 -12.46 -6.74 -13.48
C THR A 59 -11.04 -6.61 -14.01
N LEU A 60 -10.12 -7.44 -13.54
CA LEU A 60 -8.71 -7.44 -13.99
C LEU A 60 -8.58 -7.70 -15.49
N ALA A 61 -9.39 -8.61 -16.04
CA ALA A 61 -9.30 -8.99 -17.45
C ALA A 61 -9.95 -7.98 -18.42
N ARG A 62 -10.98 -7.23 -17.99
CA ARG A 62 -11.83 -6.45 -18.91
C ARG A 62 -12.01 -4.98 -18.54
N ARG A 63 -11.81 -4.62 -17.27
CA ARG A 63 -12.16 -3.29 -16.72
C ARG A 63 -11.00 -2.58 -16.03
N PHE A 64 -9.93 -3.31 -15.70
CA PHE A 64 -8.76 -2.78 -15.01
C PHE A 64 -7.76 -2.23 -16.04
N PHE A 65 -7.75 -0.91 -16.17
CA PHE A 65 -6.78 -0.22 -17.01
C PHE A 65 -5.52 0.06 -16.20
N TRP A 66 -4.56 -0.88 -16.22
CA TRP A 66 -3.32 -0.83 -15.46
C TRP A 66 -2.63 0.54 -15.50
N ASN A 67 -2.50 1.11 -16.70
CA ASN A 67 -1.86 2.41 -16.93
C ASN A 67 -2.58 3.60 -16.24
N ARG A 68 -3.88 3.51 -15.96
CA ARG A 68 -4.65 4.58 -15.30
C ARG A 68 -4.58 4.51 -13.78
N LEU A 69 -4.22 3.35 -13.24
CA LEU A 69 -4.20 3.08 -11.81
C LEU A 69 -2.79 3.13 -11.21
N VAL A 70 -1.76 3.30 -12.06
CA VAL A 70 -0.40 3.60 -11.62
C VAL A 70 -0.37 4.95 -10.91
N LEU A 71 0.27 4.97 -9.75
CA LEU A 71 0.67 6.19 -9.04
C LEU A 71 2.18 6.36 -9.18
N PHE A 72 2.62 7.47 -9.76
CA PHE A 72 4.03 7.86 -9.82
C PHE A 72 4.39 8.73 -8.62
N LYS A 73 5.68 8.82 -8.29
CA LYS A 73 6.20 9.70 -7.23
C LYS A 73 5.79 11.16 -7.46
N ASP A 74 5.79 11.60 -8.72
CA ASP A 74 5.37 12.95 -9.10
C ASP A 74 3.85 13.20 -8.96
N ASP A 75 3.04 12.13 -8.85
CA ASP A 75 1.61 12.25 -8.55
C ASP A 75 1.34 12.39 -7.04
N LEU A 76 2.37 12.21 -6.19
CA LEU A 76 2.22 12.28 -4.75
C LEU A 76 2.16 13.74 -4.30
N PRO A 77 1.25 14.07 -3.36
CA PRO A 77 1.13 15.43 -2.86
C PRO A 77 2.37 15.81 -2.04
N SER A 78 2.99 16.95 -2.37
CA SER A 78 4.15 17.47 -1.65
C SER A 78 3.76 18.35 -0.45
N ASP A 79 2.54 18.87 -0.44
CA ASP A 79 2.02 19.89 0.48
C ASP A 79 1.04 19.32 1.52
N MET A 80 0.87 18.00 1.57
CA MET A 80 -0.08 17.33 2.44
C MET A 80 0.55 16.08 3.06
N PRO A 81 0.21 15.74 4.32
CA PRO A 81 0.65 14.49 4.94
C PRO A 81 0.33 13.25 4.10
N LEU A 82 1.37 12.48 3.83
CA LEU A 82 1.30 11.20 3.13
C LEU A 82 2.02 10.13 3.96
N THR A 83 1.29 9.08 4.34
CA THR A 83 1.87 7.90 4.98
C THR A 83 1.76 6.72 4.03
N VAL A 84 2.84 5.96 3.83
CA VAL A 84 2.88 4.74 3.04
C VAL A 84 3.35 3.59 3.93
N THR A 85 2.70 2.43 3.88
CA THR A 85 3.17 1.22 4.57
C THR A 85 3.60 0.17 3.57
N LEU A 86 4.77 -0.43 3.78
CA LEU A 86 5.35 -1.46 2.93
C LEU A 86 5.67 -2.71 3.75
N SER A 87 5.26 -3.85 3.23
CA SER A 87 5.45 -5.18 3.82
C SER A 87 6.61 -5.90 3.13
N GLY A 88 7.65 -6.29 3.87
CA GLY A 88 8.89 -6.83 3.30
C GLY A 88 8.75 -8.22 2.65
N GLN A 89 7.70 -8.97 2.99
CA GLN A 89 7.38 -10.29 2.42
C GLN A 89 6.10 -10.24 1.57
N ASP A 90 5.79 -9.07 0.99
CA ASP A 90 4.67 -8.90 0.07
C ASP A 90 4.86 -9.75 -1.21
N LEU A 91 3.82 -10.49 -1.57
CA LEU A 91 3.82 -11.38 -2.74
C LEU A 91 3.28 -10.70 -4.01
N ILE A 92 2.70 -9.50 -3.87
CA ILE A 92 2.02 -8.75 -4.93
C ILE A 92 2.86 -7.54 -5.31
N VAL A 93 3.19 -6.72 -4.32
CA VAL A 93 3.88 -5.44 -4.52
C VAL A 93 5.38 -5.67 -4.40
N PRO A 94 6.20 -5.19 -5.36
CA PRO A 94 7.66 -5.19 -5.25
C PRO A 94 8.10 -4.14 -4.22
N THR A 95 7.88 -4.41 -2.93
CA THR A 95 7.98 -3.40 -1.87
C THR A 95 9.40 -2.87 -1.68
N ARG A 96 10.43 -3.66 -1.99
CA ARG A 96 11.83 -3.22 -1.93
C ARG A 96 12.12 -2.16 -2.97
N GLU A 97 11.68 -2.38 -4.20
CA GLU A 97 11.80 -1.46 -5.31
C GLU A 97 10.95 -0.21 -5.08
N VAL A 98 9.75 -0.37 -4.51
CA VAL A 98 8.88 0.76 -4.11
C VAL A 98 9.55 1.59 -3.01
N TRP A 99 10.18 0.97 -2.02
CA TRP A 99 10.94 1.69 -0.99
C TRP A 99 12.05 2.52 -1.64
N GLU A 100 12.90 1.90 -2.44
CA GLU A 100 14.01 2.58 -3.14
C GLU A 100 13.51 3.73 -4.03
N TYR A 101 12.39 3.53 -4.72
CA TYR A 101 11.76 4.55 -5.55
C TYR A 101 11.28 5.78 -4.74
N LEU A 102 10.67 5.54 -3.58
CA LEU A 102 10.14 6.60 -2.73
C LEU A 102 11.22 7.32 -1.94
N THR A 103 12.17 6.59 -1.36
CA THR A 103 13.15 7.12 -0.39
C THR A 103 14.51 7.46 -1.02
N GLY A 104 14.87 6.81 -2.13
CA GLY A 104 16.22 6.87 -2.70
C GLY A 104 17.26 6.05 -1.92
N GLU A 105 16.84 5.31 -0.89
CA GLU A 105 17.70 4.46 -0.05
C GLU A 105 17.42 2.98 -0.29
N PRO A 106 18.41 2.08 -0.15
CA PRO A 106 18.18 0.64 -0.26
C PRO A 106 17.18 0.15 0.79
N ALA A 107 16.35 -0.82 0.41
CA ALA A 107 15.32 -1.37 1.30
C ALA A 107 15.95 -2.01 2.56
N PRO A 108 15.39 -1.75 3.76
CA PRO A 108 15.80 -2.45 4.98
C PRO A 108 15.59 -3.96 4.83
N VAL A 109 16.48 -4.78 5.39
CA VAL A 109 16.41 -6.26 5.26
C VAL A 109 16.34 -6.97 6.61
N VAL A 110 16.54 -6.25 7.72
CA VAL A 110 16.76 -6.87 9.04
C VAL A 110 15.67 -6.50 10.06
N LYS A 111 15.13 -5.29 9.96
CA LYS A 111 14.21 -4.75 10.96
C LYS A 111 13.18 -3.84 10.35
N ASP A 112 12.05 -3.74 11.05
CA ASP A 112 11.07 -2.69 10.81
C ASP A 112 11.76 -1.33 10.92
N SER A 113 11.45 -0.45 9.99
CA SER A 113 12.13 0.84 9.80
C SER A 113 11.13 1.90 9.38
N GLU A 114 11.46 3.15 9.66
CA GLU A 114 10.66 4.29 9.26
C GLU A 114 11.56 5.28 8.53
N TRP A 115 11.03 5.90 7.50
CA TRP A 115 11.67 6.97 6.75
C TRP A 115 10.71 8.15 6.65
N GLU A 116 11.24 9.37 6.79
CA GLU A 116 10.45 10.60 6.74
C GLU A 116 11.21 11.70 5.99
N GLU A 117 10.56 12.32 5.00
CA GLU A 117 11.04 13.52 4.32
C GLU A 117 9.86 14.46 4.03
N GLY A 118 9.96 15.69 4.53
CA GLY A 118 8.90 16.68 4.37
C GLY A 118 7.58 16.24 5.02
N GLN A 119 6.55 16.01 4.21
CA GLN A 119 5.23 15.52 4.63
C GLN A 119 5.03 14.02 4.35
N MET A 120 6.03 13.35 3.78
CA MET A 120 5.96 11.93 3.41
C MET A 120 6.63 11.06 4.48
N ARG A 121 5.90 10.05 4.95
CA ARG A 121 6.37 9.00 5.85
C ARG A 121 6.22 7.64 5.19
N VAL A 122 7.23 6.80 5.29
CA VAL A 122 7.22 5.43 4.77
C VAL A 122 7.56 4.48 5.92
N HIS A 123 6.60 3.63 6.28
CA HIS A 123 6.76 2.57 7.26
C HIS A 123 7.15 1.27 6.55
N TRP A 124 8.26 0.65 6.96
CA TRP A 124 8.72 -0.66 6.52
C TRP A 124 8.49 -1.71 7.60
N PHE A 125 7.81 -2.79 7.24
CA PHE A 125 7.61 -3.95 8.12
C PHE A 125 8.21 -5.20 7.50
N GLU A 126 9.41 -5.60 7.96
CA GLU A 126 10.21 -6.64 7.30
C GLU A 126 9.52 -8.01 7.28
N LYS A 127 8.77 -8.31 8.34
CA LYS A 127 8.20 -9.66 8.55
C LYS A 127 6.74 -9.80 8.16
N LEU A 128 6.15 -8.78 7.55
CA LEU A 128 4.76 -8.84 7.12
C LEU A 128 4.64 -9.28 5.67
N ASP A 129 3.60 -10.09 5.42
CA ASP A 129 3.06 -10.31 4.09
C ASP A 129 2.13 -9.15 3.68
N HIS A 130 1.61 -9.19 2.45
CA HIS A 130 0.80 -8.11 1.86
C HIS A 130 -0.22 -7.54 2.86
N ALA A 131 -1.26 -8.29 3.24
CA ALA A 131 -2.28 -7.80 4.18
C ALA A 131 -1.88 -7.88 5.67
N GLY A 132 -0.60 -8.14 5.98
CA GLY A 132 -0.10 -8.36 7.33
C GLY A 132 -0.26 -7.14 8.23
N VAL A 133 -0.25 -5.95 7.64
CA VAL A 133 -0.49 -4.66 8.29
C VAL A 133 -1.86 -4.63 8.99
N PHE A 134 -2.88 -5.24 8.38
CA PHE A 134 -4.22 -5.32 8.96
C PHE A 134 -4.38 -6.46 9.96
N ALA A 135 -3.65 -7.56 9.78
CA ALA A 135 -3.73 -8.71 10.67
C ALA A 135 -3.06 -8.45 12.03
N ASN A 136 -1.90 -7.77 12.03
CA ASN A 136 -1.13 -7.51 13.24
C ASN A 136 -1.81 -6.44 14.13
N LYS A 137 -2.25 -6.84 15.33
CA LYS A 137 -2.97 -5.96 16.26
C LYS A 137 -2.17 -4.72 16.69
N GLY A 138 -0.86 -4.85 16.87
CA GLY A 138 0.00 -3.73 17.27
C GLY A 138 0.10 -2.69 16.16
N ILE A 139 0.41 -3.15 14.95
CA ILE A 139 0.57 -2.31 13.76
C ILE A 139 -0.75 -1.65 13.38
N ARG A 140 -1.85 -2.43 13.33
CA ARG A 140 -3.19 -1.91 13.08
C ARG A 140 -3.59 -0.83 14.09
N ARG A 141 -3.24 -0.99 15.37
CA ARG A 141 -3.51 0.05 16.39
C ARG A 141 -2.65 1.29 16.18
N GLY A 142 -1.38 1.14 15.83
CA GLY A 142 -0.49 2.23 15.48
C GLY A 142 -1.03 3.06 14.32
N LEU A 143 -1.36 2.40 13.20
CA LEU A 143 -1.92 3.06 12.03
C LEU A 143 -3.29 3.69 12.29
N ALA A 144 -4.15 3.04 13.09
CA ALA A 144 -5.42 3.64 13.49
C ALA A 144 -5.22 4.91 14.33
N LYS A 145 -4.16 4.98 15.13
CA LYS A 145 -3.80 6.19 15.87
C LYS A 145 -3.32 7.29 14.92
N GLU A 146 -2.44 6.96 13.99
CA GLU A 146 -1.94 7.90 12.98
C GLU A 146 -3.07 8.47 12.11
N VAL A 147 -3.99 7.63 11.63
CA VAL A 147 -5.19 8.08 10.89
C VAL A 147 -6.04 9.04 11.72
N ARG A 148 -6.21 8.80 13.03
CA ARG A 148 -6.95 9.71 13.92
C ARG A 148 -6.24 11.05 14.04
N GLU A 149 -4.93 11.05 14.25
CA GLU A 149 -4.11 12.26 14.34
C GLU A 149 -4.23 13.10 13.06
N LEU A 150 -4.08 12.45 11.89
CA LEU A 150 -4.22 13.10 10.58
C LEU A 150 -5.63 13.66 10.34
N SER A 151 -6.67 12.93 10.73
CA SER A 151 -8.06 13.40 10.61
C SER A 151 -8.36 14.61 11.51
N GLY A 152 -7.58 14.82 12.58
CA GLY A 152 -7.86 15.83 13.60
C GLY A 152 -9.03 15.45 14.53
N ALA A 153 -9.43 14.17 14.54
CA ALA A 153 -10.43 13.67 15.48
C ALA A 153 -9.84 13.71 16.90
N ARG A 154 -10.39 14.56 17.77
CA ARG A 154 -10.07 14.54 19.21
C ARG A 154 -10.39 13.16 19.79
N GLU A 155 -9.56 12.67 20.72
CA GLU A 155 -9.88 11.48 21.50
C GLU A 155 -11.25 11.66 22.17
N SER A 156 -12.28 10.98 21.66
CA SER A 156 -13.48 10.76 22.44
C SER A 156 -13.10 9.77 23.54
N ASN A 157 -12.93 10.29 24.77
CA ASN A 157 -12.91 9.50 26.00
C ASN A 157 -14.24 8.73 26.12
N GLY A 158 -14.36 7.62 25.40
CA GLY A 158 -15.54 6.79 25.34
C GLY A 158 -15.20 5.40 25.85
N ARG A 159 -15.40 5.21 27.16
CA ARG A 159 -15.60 3.90 27.77
C ARG A 159 -16.64 3.12 26.96
N ILE A 160 -16.32 1.87 26.63
CA ILE A 160 -17.29 0.78 26.54
C ILE A 160 -16.80 -0.30 27.49
#